data_AF-A0A975FSW9-F1
#
_entry.id   AF-A0A975FSW9-F1
#
_cell.length_a   1.000
_cell.length_b   1.000
_cell.length_c   1.000
_cell.angle_alpha   90.00
_cell.angle_beta   90.00
_cell.angle_gamma   90.00
#
_symmetry.space_group_name_H-M   'P 1'
#
loop_
_entity.id
_entity.type
_entity.pdbx_description
1 polymer ?
#
loop_
_entity_poly.entity_id
_entity_poly.type
_entity_poly.pdbx_seq_one_letter_code
_entity_poly.pdbx_strand_id
1 'polypeptide(L)'
;MQDRAVTDIGKLEFLKNKDLKPYELFTQEPYPNKVCKMLLIEFKLEHDNILFKGIDTKNVNEQNFSEYAYRKGSSRGGDITFTTKFGDLDKKLNTLLKTQFPNLIQLSEKEEPNKVGFYKKWKHSFIENYEKIKEELQDVYDKQEKKDKLASAFSLAIDIDGQKKLLSYFNSVKKLIAKNGIESNYKKYGVTSKGKNSKCSICHKVKPEVFGFGSPFKYSTVDKTGTVSGFFNQKANWINYPICESCAIEMELGKNYIIKYLTKYFFGKSYYLIPKAVFPDDKDSLDNALSLFNEIDYQIKNSEIIGATEDYLMKKIGEVDANLFTLNLLFYEENATTKAIKIKMMLEEIPPSRFRKLFIEVPKIINKNPLFKDIDYHYKKKEKQDLHFSFRLIKQFFEDEFYEITYKIFMGRKISQKELYKNYMRVIRVNYIKRTNNEGFVERGDLLIAKTYLLQSYFEELNLIKHDN
;
A
#
# COMPACT_ATOMS: atom_id res chain seq x y z
N MET A 1 0.53 1.88 -18.36
CA MET A 1 1.40 1.29 -17.34
C MET A 1 0.86 1.62 -15.96
N GLN A 2 0.54 0.59 -15.18
CA GLN A 2 0.06 0.70 -13.80
C GLN A 2 0.92 1.64 -12.94
N ASP A 3 2.25 1.60 -13.11
CA ASP A 3 3.17 2.42 -12.31
C ASP A 3 2.98 3.92 -12.50
N ARG A 4 2.54 4.35 -13.69
CA ARG A 4 2.17 5.76 -13.91
C ARG A 4 0.93 6.13 -13.11
N ALA A 5 -0.10 5.27 -13.08
CA ALA A 5 -1.29 5.52 -12.26
C ALA A 5 -0.95 5.58 -10.76
N VAL A 6 -0.08 4.67 -10.30
CA VAL A 6 0.46 4.72 -8.92
C VAL A 6 1.19 6.04 -8.67
N THR A 7 2.06 6.46 -9.60
CA THR A 7 2.80 7.73 -9.49
C THR A 7 1.84 8.93 -9.46
N ASP A 8 0.80 8.95 -10.29
CA ASP A 8 -0.13 10.07 -10.38
C ASP A 8 -0.98 10.21 -9.11
N ILE A 9 -1.36 9.11 -8.46
CA ILE A 9 -1.93 9.13 -7.11
C ILE A 9 -0.95 9.76 -6.12
N GLY A 10 0.33 9.36 -6.15
CA GLY A 10 1.33 9.93 -5.27
C GLY A 10 1.59 11.43 -5.49
N LYS A 11 1.58 11.89 -6.75
CA LYS A 11 1.66 13.32 -7.07
C LYS A 11 0.46 14.09 -6.51
N LEU A 12 -0.75 13.53 -6.63
CA LEU A 12 -1.96 14.15 -6.09
C LEU A 12 -1.89 14.24 -4.56
N GLU A 13 -1.42 13.19 -3.89
CA GLU A 13 -1.22 13.21 -2.43
C GLU A 13 -0.18 14.26 -2.00
N PHE A 14 0.90 14.45 -2.76
CA PHE A 14 1.84 15.55 -2.53
C PHE A 14 1.20 16.93 -2.66
N LEU A 15 0.28 17.11 -3.61
CA LEU A 15 -0.37 18.41 -3.84
C LEU A 15 -1.42 18.74 -2.78
N LYS A 16 -2.21 17.75 -2.37
CA LYS A 16 -3.25 17.91 -1.34
C LYS A 16 -2.65 18.22 0.02
N ASN A 17 -1.55 17.57 0.34
CA ASN A 17 -0.86 17.81 1.58
C ASN A 17 0.29 18.79 1.34
N LYS A 18 -0.03 20.08 1.14
CA LYS A 18 0.98 21.14 0.91
C LYS A 18 2.06 21.22 2.01
N ASP A 19 1.74 20.74 3.21
CA ASP A 19 2.66 20.64 4.35
C ASP A 19 3.45 19.33 4.40
N LEU A 20 2.98 18.28 3.71
CA LEU A 20 3.58 16.93 3.75
C LEU A 20 4.86 16.92 2.92
N LYS A 21 5.97 16.97 3.64
CA LYS A 21 7.29 16.95 3.02
C LYS A 21 7.68 15.51 2.72
N PRO A 22 8.43 15.23 1.63
CA PRO A 22 8.80 13.87 1.23
C PRO A 22 9.39 12.99 2.34
N TYR A 23 10.09 13.57 3.32
CA TYR A 23 10.67 12.82 4.43
C TYR A 23 9.61 12.28 5.41
N GLU A 24 8.49 12.98 5.60
CA GLU A 24 7.43 12.63 6.55
C GLU A 24 6.75 11.32 6.18
N LEU A 25 6.82 10.96 4.90
CA LEU A 25 6.35 9.68 4.34
C LEU A 25 7.14 8.48 4.82
N PHE A 26 8.42 8.71 5.08
CA PHE A 26 9.34 7.69 5.52
C PHE A 26 9.54 7.74 7.03
N THR A 27 9.17 8.86 7.67
CA THR A 27 9.03 8.96 9.12
C THR A 27 7.94 8.03 9.63
N GLN A 28 8.19 7.41 10.77
CA GLN A 28 7.34 6.40 11.39
C GLN A 28 7.00 6.80 12.81
N GLU A 29 5.91 6.27 13.33
CA GLU A 29 5.68 6.27 14.77
C GLU A 29 6.58 5.24 15.44
N PRO A 30 7.32 5.59 16.52
CA PRO A 30 8.04 4.60 17.30
C PRO A 30 7.11 3.50 17.85
N TYR A 31 5.94 3.89 18.34
CA TYR A 31 4.93 2.97 18.89
C TYR A 31 3.54 3.30 18.31
N PRO A 32 3.18 2.70 17.16
CA PRO A 32 1.88 2.93 16.53
C PRO A 32 0.72 2.62 17.48
N ASN A 33 -0.32 3.46 17.44
CA ASN A 33 -1.54 3.35 18.25
C ASN A 33 -1.30 3.44 19.78
N LYS A 34 -0.17 4.02 20.22
CA LYS A 34 0.14 4.24 21.63
C LYS A 34 0.70 5.64 21.82
N VAL A 35 0.43 6.23 22.99
CA VAL A 35 1.16 7.42 23.42
C VAL A 35 2.56 6.98 23.84
N CYS A 36 3.57 7.49 23.13
CA CYS A 36 4.97 7.23 23.39
C CYS A 36 5.54 8.29 24.35
N LYS A 37 6.27 7.85 25.38
CA LYS A 37 7.03 8.74 26.27
C LYS A 37 8.39 9.02 25.64
N MET A 38 8.56 10.19 25.04
CA MET A 38 9.80 10.60 24.40
C MET A 38 10.70 11.35 25.37
N LEU A 39 11.89 10.80 25.64
CA LEU A 39 12.95 11.47 26.40
C LEU A 39 13.84 12.26 25.44
N LEU A 40 13.99 13.55 25.66
CA LEU A 40 14.75 14.45 24.79
C LEU A 40 16.08 14.79 25.43
N ILE A 41 17.17 14.35 24.79
CA ILE A 41 18.52 14.77 25.14
C ILE A 41 18.71 16.18 24.60
N GLU A 42 18.62 17.16 25.49
CA GLU A 42 18.62 18.58 25.13
C GLU A 42 20.03 19.15 25.12
N PHE A 43 20.33 19.86 24.04
CA PHE A 43 21.50 20.71 23.92
C PHE A 43 21.08 22.17 23.78
N LYS A 44 22.01 23.09 24.00
CA LYS A 44 21.83 24.52 23.77
C LYS A 44 23.00 25.06 22.95
N LEU A 45 22.70 25.84 21.93
CA LEU A 45 23.71 26.61 21.19
C LEU A 45 23.92 27.93 21.94
N GLU A 46 25.12 28.13 22.48
CA GLU A 46 25.54 29.38 23.10
C GLU A 46 26.77 29.90 22.37
N HIS A 47 26.64 31.09 21.76
CA HIS A 47 27.63 31.66 20.84
C HIS A 47 27.95 30.70 19.69
N ASP A 48 29.04 29.95 19.80
CA ASP A 48 29.52 29.01 18.80
C ASP A 48 29.80 27.60 19.39
N ASN A 49 29.37 27.36 20.64
CA ASN A 49 29.50 26.10 21.35
C ASN A 49 28.14 25.44 21.58
N ILE A 50 28.11 24.12 21.54
CA ILE A 50 26.91 23.33 21.83
C ILE A 50 27.13 22.69 23.20
N LEU A 51 26.24 22.96 24.14
CA LEU A 51 26.34 22.51 25.53
C LEU A 51 25.19 21.58 25.86
N PHE A 52 25.46 20.50 26.59
CA PHE A 52 24.41 19.63 27.11
C PHE A 52 23.62 20.34 28.22
N LYS A 53 22.30 20.32 28.12
CA LYS A 53 21.38 21.03 29.03
C LYS A 53 20.69 20.10 30.03
N GLY A 54 20.35 18.88 29.61
CA GLY A 54 19.64 17.89 30.42
C GLY A 54 18.68 17.04 29.60
N ILE A 55 17.80 16.32 30.29
CA ILE A 55 16.75 15.48 29.68
C ILE A 55 15.36 16.07 29.92
N ASP A 56 14.59 16.31 28.84
CA ASP A 56 13.17 16.67 28.90
C ASP A 56 12.28 15.46 28.55
N THR A 57 10.99 15.49 28.89
CA THR A 57 10.03 14.44 28.51
C THR A 57 8.81 15.03 27.79
N LYS A 58 8.40 14.37 26.71
CA LYS A 58 7.21 14.73 25.92
C LYS A 58 6.37 13.51 25.60
N ASN A 59 5.06 13.72 25.47
CA ASN A 59 4.16 12.69 24.97
C ASN A 59 4.08 12.81 23.44
N VAL A 60 4.27 11.68 22.77
CA VAL A 60 4.23 11.58 21.30
C VAL A 60 3.08 10.69 20.87
N ASN A 61 2.31 11.14 19.88
CA ASN A 61 1.15 10.45 19.33
C ASN A 61 1.11 10.61 17.80
N GLU A 62 0.03 10.12 17.18
CA GLU A 62 -0.18 10.18 15.73
C GLU A 62 -0.16 11.60 15.14
N GLN A 63 -0.34 12.65 15.95
CA GLN A 63 -0.40 14.04 15.50
C GLN A 63 0.97 14.73 15.47
N ASN A 64 1.92 14.33 16.32
CA ASN A 64 3.20 15.03 16.50
C ASN A 64 4.45 14.16 16.31
N PHE A 65 4.31 12.85 16.02
CA PHE A 65 5.46 11.95 15.86
C PHE A 65 6.43 12.39 14.76
N SER A 66 5.94 13.06 13.72
CA SER A 66 6.72 13.49 12.57
C SER A 66 7.83 14.46 12.96
N GLU A 67 7.63 15.25 14.03
CA GLU A 67 8.59 16.25 14.50
C GLU A 67 9.90 15.62 15.00
N TYR A 68 9.81 14.39 15.51
CA TYR A 68 10.93 13.62 16.04
C TYR A 68 11.63 12.85 14.94
N ALA A 69 11.09 12.74 13.73
CA ALA A 69 11.81 12.18 12.59
C ALA A 69 12.26 10.71 12.79
N TYR A 70 11.53 9.88 13.54
CA TYR A 70 11.88 8.47 13.73
C TYR A 70 11.81 7.68 12.42
N ARG A 71 12.89 6.99 12.07
CA ARG A 71 12.95 6.06 10.93
C ARG A 71 13.69 4.80 11.32
N LYS A 72 13.00 3.66 11.31
CA LYS A 72 13.64 2.35 11.52
C LYS A 72 14.50 2.00 10.30
N GLY A 73 15.73 1.54 10.53
CA GLY A 73 16.58 0.98 9.47
C GLY A 73 16.38 -0.52 9.26
N SER A 74 17.34 -1.16 8.60
CA SER A 74 17.30 -2.60 8.37
C SER A 74 17.45 -3.38 9.69
N SER A 75 17.01 -4.65 9.71
CA SER A 75 17.05 -5.50 10.93
C SER A 75 18.44 -5.61 11.59
N ARG A 76 19.52 -5.31 10.86
CA ARG A 76 20.90 -5.31 11.37
C ARG A 76 21.56 -3.92 11.38
N GLY A 77 20.92 -2.90 10.80
CA GLY A 77 21.49 -1.56 10.58
C GLY A 77 21.18 -0.53 11.67
N GLY A 78 20.30 -0.85 12.63
CA GLY A 78 19.83 0.12 13.63
C GLY A 78 18.86 1.14 13.04
N ASP A 79 18.44 2.12 13.86
CA ASP A 79 17.58 3.21 13.42
C ASP A 79 18.38 4.23 12.59
N ILE A 80 17.74 4.87 11.61
CA ILE A 80 18.39 5.76 10.63
C ILE A 80 18.68 7.14 11.22
N THR A 81 17.75 7.62 12.04
CA THR A 81 17.76 8.93 12.69
C THR A 81 18.11 8.82 14.16
N PHE A 82 18.33 9.96 14.82
CA PHE A 82 18.69 10.00 16.24
C PHE A 82 17.56 9.57 17.19
N THR A 83 16.32 9.50 16.72
CA THR A 83 15.23 8.92 17.50
C THR A 83 15.29 7.40 17.48
N THR A 84 15.19 6.80 18.65
CA THR A 84 15.21 5.34 18.83
C THR A 84 14.31 4.94 20.00
N LYS A 85 13.74 3.73 19.91
CA LYS A 85 13.10 3.09 21.06
C LYS A 85 14.10 2.90 22.20
N PHE A 86 13.61 3.02 23.42
CA PHE A 86 14.41 2.76 24.61
C PHE A 86 14.84 1.28 24.66
N GLY A 87 15.98 1.02 25.28
CA GLY A 87 16.59 -0.31 25.36
C GLY A 87 17.99 -0.22 25.95
N ASP A 88 18.89 -1.08 25.50
CA ASP A 88 20.31 -1.02 25.86
C ASP A 88 20.93 0.35 25.49
N LEU A 89 21.10 1.20 26.50
CA LEU A 89 21.56 2.58 26.33
C LEU A 89 22.97 2.65 25.74
N ASP A 90 23.90 1.81 26.20
CA ASP A 90 25.26 1.80 25.67
C ASP A 90 25.25 1.51 24.18
N LYS A 91 24.51 0.47 23.76
CA LYS A 91 24.40 0.13 22.35
C LYS A 91 23.75 1.25 21.53
N LYS A 92 22.67 1.84 22.05
CA LYS A 92 21.90 2.87 21.32
C LYS A 92 22.64 4.21 21.24
N LEU A 93 23.25 4.68 22.33
CA LEU A 93 24.08 5.89 22.36
C LEU A 93 25.34 5.73 21.51
N ASN A 94 26.00 4.57 21.54
CA ASN A 94 27.11 4.28 20.62
C ASN A 94 26.67 4.29 19.15
N THR A 95 25.46 3.85 18.84
CA THR A 95 24.92 3.88 17.47
C THR A 95 24.73 5.31 16.97
N LEU A 96 24.27 6.23 17.83
CA LEU A 96 24.21 7.66 17.53
C LEU A 96 25.57 8.20 17.11
N LEU A 97 26.62 7.90 17.88
CA LEU A 97 27.98 8.41 17.69
C LEU A 97 28.73 7.78 16.51
N LYS A 98 28.61 6.46 16.35
CA LYS A 98 29.38 5.67 15.37
C LYS A 98 28.70 5.57 14.02
N THR A 99 27.38 5.79 13.95
CA THR A 99 26.61 5.61 12.71
C THR A 99 25.83 6.87 12.34
N GLN A 100 24.96 7.37 13.22
CA GLN A 100 23.97 8.40 12.82
C GLN A 100 24.60 9.78 12.62
N PHE A 101 25.46 10.24 13.55
CA PHE A 101 26.24 11.47 13.35
C PHE A 101 27.14 11.39 12.11
N PRO A 102 27.98 10.35 11.91
CA PRO A 102 28.78 10.20 10.69
C PRO A 102 27.96 10.24 9.40
N ASN A 103 26.83 9.53 9.34
CA ASN A 103 25.95 9.54 8.16
C ASN A 103 25.39 10.93 7.88
N LEU A 104 24.95 11.66 8.91
CA LEU A 104 24.44 13.02 8.77
C LEU A 104 25.53 13.98 8.29
N ILE A 105 26.73 13.89 8.86
CA ILE A 105 27.89 14.72 8.48
C ILE A 105 28.28 14.45 7.03
N GLN A 106 28.43 13.19 6.62
CA GLN A 106 28.79 12.80 5.26
C GLN A 106 27.75 13.26 4.23
N LEU A 107 26.46 13.21 4.58
CA LEU A 107 25.40 13.76 3.74
C LEU A 107 25.53 15.28 3.61
N SER A 108 25.78 15.95 4.73
CA SER A 108 25.90 17.42 4.80
C SER A 108 27.11 17.93 4.01
N GLU A 109 28.22 17.20 3.96
CA GLU A 109 29.39 17.55 3.13
C GLU A 109 29.05 17.71 1.65
N LYS A 110 28.05 16.98 1.16
CA LYS A 110 27.61 17.04 -0.25
C LYS A 110 26.46 18.02 -0.47
N GLU A 111 25.58 18.14 0.51
CA GLU A 111 24.26 18.76 0.35
C GLU A 111 24.12 20.11 1.06
N GLU A 112 24.81 20.28 2.19
CA GLU A 112 24.75 21.47 3.07
C GLU A 112 26.13 21.72 3.75
N PRO A 113 27.20 22.05 3.00
CA PRO A 113 28.56 22.10 3.53
C PRO A 113 28.74 23.06 4.72
N ASN A 114 27.95 24.15 4.75
CA ASN A 114 27.93 25.13 5.84
C ASN A 114 27.42 24.56 7.18
N LYS A 115 26.69 23.43 7.19
CA LYS A 115 26.19 22.78 8.42
C LYS A 115 27.15 21.72 8.99
N VAL A 116 28.20 21.35 8.25
CA VAL A 116 29.16 20.31 8.68
C VAL A 116 29.81 20.65 10.02
N GLY A 117 30.26 21.90 10.19
CA GLY A 117 30.87 22.37 11.44
C GLY A 117 29.91 22.24 12.62
N PHE A 118 28.65 22.66 12.44
CA PHE A 118 27.61 22.54 13.45
C PHE A 118 27.38 21.08 13.89
N TYR A 119 27.25 20.13 12.96
CA TYR A 119 27.04 18.73 13.32
C TYR A 119 28.27 18.07 13.97
N LYS A 120 29.49 18.48 13.58
CA LYS A 120 30.72 18.03 14.26
C LYS A 120 30.78 18.53 15.71
N LYS A 121 30.41 19.79 15.95
CA LYS A 121 30.33 20.36 17.31
C LYS A 121 29.27 19.66 18.16
N TRP A 122 28.10 19.36 17.57
CA TRP A 122 27.05 18.63 18.28
C TRP A 122 27.52 17.23 18.67
N LYS A 123 28.15 16.51 17.74
CA LYS A 123 28.78 15.22 18.02
C LYS A 123 29.81 15.32 19.14
N HIS A 124 30.66 16.34 19.12
CA HIS A 124 31.70 16.54 20.12
C HIS A 124 31.10 16.77 21.52
N SER A 125 30.15 17.69 21.64
CA SER A 125 29.41 17.94 22.89
C SER A 125 28.74 16.66 23.43
N PHE A 126 28.17 15.84 22.55
CA PHE A 126 27.59 14.56 22.93
C PHE A 126 28.64 13.60 23.50
N ILE A 127 29.84 13.54 22.92
CA ILE A 127 30.94 12.69 23.39
C ILE A 127 31.44 13.16 24.76
N GLU A 128 31.65 14.46 24.93
CA GLU A 128 32.12 15.04 26.20
C GLU A 128 31.14 14.78 27.35
N ASN A 129 29.85 14.71 27.05
CA ASN A 129 28.79 14.50 28.04
C ASN A 129 28.24 13.06 28.06
N TYR A 130 28.92 12.09 27.45
CA TYR A 130 28.36 10.74 27.22
C TYR A 130 27.88 10.04 28.50
N GLU A 131 28.72 9.96 29.53
CA GLU A 131 28.34 9.29 30.80
C GLU A 131 27.22 10.04 31.52
N LYS A 132 27.28 11.37 31.56
CA LYS A 132 26.24 12.20 32.16
C LYS A 132 24.89 12.03 31.45
N ILE A 133 24.89 12.03 30.11
CA ILE A 133 23.69 11.79 29.31
C ILE A 133 23.11 10.40 29.63
N LYS A 134 23.96 9.38 29.71
CA LYS A 134 23.54 8.01 30.01
C LYS A 134 22.89 7.90 31.38
N GLU A 135 23.52 8.47 32.41
CA GLU A 135 23.01 8.46 33.78
C GLU A 135 21.67 9.20 33.89
N GLU A 136 21.58 10.43 33.38
CA GLU A 136 20.33 11.21 33.43
C GLU A 136 19.21 10.56 32.62
N LEU A 137 19.51 9.99 31.46
CA LEU A 137 18.52 9.32 30.62
C LEU A 137 17.99 8.05 31.29
N GLN A 138 18.86 7.29 31.98
CA GLN A 138 18.46 6.10 32.74
C GLN A 138 17.61 6.49 33.96
N ASP A 139 18.00 7.51 34.72
CA ASP A 139 17.24 8.01 35.87
C ASP A 139 15.83 8.48 35.48
N VAL A 140 15.72 9.27 34.40
CA VAL A 140 14.42 9.71 33.88
C VAL A 140 13.57 8.55 33.39
N TYR A 141 14.17 7.52 32.76
CA TYR A 141 13.44 6.32 32.37
C TYR A 141 12.96 5.52 33.59
N ASP A 142 13.79 5.35 34.61
CA ASP A 142 13.48 4.52 35.76
C ASP A 142 12.36 5.08 36.63
N LYS A 143 12.23 6.41 36.68
CA LYS A 143 11.14 7.14 37.35
C LYS A 143 9.79 7.06 36.61
N GLN A 144 9.73 6.52 35.39
CA GLN A 144 8.47 6.40 34.65
C GLN A 144 7.57 5.27 35.17
N GLU A 145 6.26 5.44 35.00
CA GLU A 145 5.31 4.37 35.25
C GLU A 145 5.53 3.17 34.33
N LYS A 146 5.13 1.97 34.79
CA LYS A 146 5.32 0.72 34.03
C LYS A 146 4.71 0.77 32.62
N LYS A 147 3.57 1.45 32.44
CA LYS A 147 2.91 1.62 31.15
C LYS A 147 3.75 2.48 30.19
N ASP A 148 4.33 3.56 30.72
CA ASP A 148 5.16 4.48 29.95
C ASP A 148 6.47 3.80 29.52
N LYS A 149 7.12 3.05 30.42
CA LYS A 149 8.35 2.28 30.13
C LYS A 149 8.21 1.36 28.90
N LEU A 150 7.04 0.75 28.71
CA LEU A 150 6.77 -0.14 27.57
C LEU A 150 6.69 0.59 26.21
N ALA A 151 6.49 1.91 26.24
CA ALA A 151 6.35 2.78 25.08
C ALA A 151 7.31 3.99 25.15
N SER A 152 8.49 3.83 25.75
CA SER A 152 9.50 4.89 25.80
C SER A 152 10.44 4.89 24.61
N ALA A 153 10.77 6.08 24.13
CA ALA A 153 11.79 6.32 23.10
C ALA A 153 12.63 7.52 23.53
N PHE A 154 13.78 7.72 22.91
CA PHE A 154 14.55 8.95 23.10
C PHE A 154 15.01 9.54 21.78
N SER A 155 15.27 10.85 21.80
CA SER A 155 15.67 11.65 20.64
C SER A 155 16.57 12.81 21.06
N LEU A 156 17.13 13.54 20.09
CA LEU A 156 17.86 14.78 20.34
C LEU A 156 16.98 16.00 20.09
N ALA A 157 17.24 17.05 20.87
CA ALA A 157 16.73 18.39 20.64
C ALA A 157 17.85 19.40 20.89
N ILE A 158 17.77 20.56 20.24
CA ILE A 158 18.71 21.66 20.51
C ILE A 158 17.98 22.99 20.57
N ASP A 159 18.27 23.78 21.60
CA ASP A 159 17.82 25.15 21.76
C ASP A 159 18.74 26.08 20.95
N ILE A 160 18.16 26.78 19.96
CA ILE A 160 18.83 27.78 19.13
C ILE A 160 18.07 29.08 19.32
N ASP A 161 18.75 30.10 19.87
CA ASP A 161 18.19 31.43 20.13
C ASP A 161 16.89 31.41 20.97
N GLY A 162 16.86 30.56 22.00
CA GLY A 162 15.71 30.41 22.90
C GLY A 162 14.56 29.58 22.30
N GLN A 163 14.74 28.99 21.12
CA GLN A 163 13.76 28.15 20.47
C GLN A 163 14.24 26.70 20.38
N LYS A 164 13.50 25.79 21.02
CA LYS A 164 13.72 24.34 20.92
C LYS A 164 13.49 23.86 19.49
N LYS A 165 14.53 23.31 18.87
CA LYS A 165 14.50 22.69 17.54
C LYS A 165 14.60 21.17 17.67
N LEU A 166 13.60 20.48 17.15
CA LEU A 166 13.57 19.01 17.03
C LEU A 166 14.24 18.55 15.74
N LEU A 167 14.43 17.24 15.57
CA LEU A 167 15.15 16.67 14.44
C LEU A 167 14.54 17.04 13.08
N SER A 168 13.21 17.11 12.98
CA SER A 168 12.52 17.55 11.77
C SER A 168 12.86 18.98 11.34
N TYR A 169 13.36 19.85 12.22
CA TYR A 169 13.81 21.19 11.85
C TYR A 169 14.93 21.14 10.80
N PHE A 170 15.86 20.19 10.94
CA PHE A 170 17.08 20.10 10.13
C PHE A 170 16.82 19.52 8.75
N ASN A 171 17.10 20.29 7.71
CA ASN A 171 16.98 19.85 6.32
C ASN A 171 17.85 18.63 5.99
N SER A 172 19.05 18.52 6.59
CA SER A 172 19.93 17.36 6.41
C SER A 172 19.29 16.07 6.95
N VAL A 173 18.55 16.16 8.07
CA VAL A 173 17.81 15.03 8.64
C VAL A 173 16.64 14.64 7.72
N LYS A 174 15.89 15.62 7.22
CA LYS A 174 14.82 15.40 6.23
C LYS A 174 15.35 14.67 4.99
N LYS A 175 16.45 15.15 4.42
CA LYS A 175 17.12 14.52 3.26
C LYS A 175 17.62 13.11 3.57
N LEU A 176 18.17 12.88 4.77
CA LEU A 176 18.65 11.56 5.19
C LEU A 176 17.51 10.53 5.22
N ILE A 177 16.37 10.91 5.79
CA ILE A 177 15.17 10.06 5.82
C ILE A 177 14.66 9.77 4.42
N ALA A 178 14.53 10.80 3.57
CA ALA A 178 14.05 10.64 2.19
C ALA A 178 14.97 9.70 1.38
N LYS A 179 16.29 9.90 1.44
CA LYS A 179 17.27 9.04 0.75
C LYS A 179 17.24 7.61 1.26
N ASN A 180 17.14 7.40 2.57
CA ASN A 180 16.99 6.06 3.12
C ASN A 180 15.68 5.38 2.66
N GLY A 181 14.60 6.15 2.59
CA GLY A 181 13.29 5.70 2.14
C GLY A 181 13.28 5.05 0.77
N ILE A 182 14.15 5.53 -0.13
CA ILE A 182 14.27 5.06 -1.51
C ILE A 182 15.56 4.27 -1.78
N GLU A 183 16.37 3.96 -0.77
CA GLU A 183 17.66 3.27 -0.96
C GLU A 183 17.48 1.91 -1.66
N SER A 184 16.41 1.19 -1.32
CA SER A 184 16.07 -0.09 -1.96
C SER A 184 15.80 0.02 -3.46
N ASN A 185 15.53 1.23 -3.94
CA ASN A 185 15.23 1.47 -5.35
C ASN A 185 16.50 1.46 -6.21
N TYR A 186 17.68 1.63 -5.62
CA TYR A 186 18.96 1.51 -6.34
C TYR A 186 19.93 0.51 -5.72
N LYS A 187 19.78 0.13 -4.45
CA LYS A 187 20.67 -0.82 -3.77
C LYS A 187 19.88 -2.03 -3.27
N LYS A 188 20.09 -3.17 -3.93
CA LYS A 188 19.40 -4.44 -3.64
C LYS A 188 20.27 -5.61 -4.08
N TYR A 189 20.08 -6.80 -3.51
CA TYR A 189 20.84 -8.01 -3.87
C TYR A 189 22.37 -7.86 -3.76
N GLY A 190 22.85 -6.99 -2.86
CA GLY A 190 24.29 -6.70 -2.73
C GLY A 190 24.89 -5.86 -3.86
N VAL A 191 24.06 -5.34 -4.77
CA VAL A 191 24.49 -4.50 -5.89
C VAL A 191 23.86 -3.11 -5.84
N THR A 192 24.53 -2.16 -6.49
CA THR A 192 23.98 -0.82 -6.77
C THR A 192 23.71 -0.71 -8.27
N SER A 193 22.46 -0.42 -8.64
CA SER A 193 22.01 -0.25 -10.02
C SER A 193 21.56 1.18 -10.24
N LYS A 194 22.46 2.01 -10.75
CA LYS A 194 22.24 3.42 -11.10
C LYS A 194 22.71 3.72 -12.52
N GLY A 195 21.91 4.48 -13.25
CA GLY A 195 22.25 5.05 -14.55
C GLY A 195 22.41 6.56 -14.45
N LYS A 196 23.22 7.15 -15.33
CA LYS A 196 23.38 8.61 -15.43
C LYS A 196 22.79 9.14 -16.73
N ASN A 197 22.31 10.38 -16.73
CA ASN A 197 21.83 11.10 -17.92
C ASN A 197 20.89 10.26 -18.80
N SER A 198 19.96 9.56 -18.16
CA SER A 198 19.09 8.56 -18.81
C SER A 198 17.63 8.98 -18.73
N LYS A 199 16.83 8.52 -19.69
CA LYS A 199 15.38 8.81 -19.74
C LYS A 199 14.65 7.96 -18.70
N CYS A 200 13.90 8.59 -17.80
CA CYS A 200 13.07 7.87 -16.84
C CYS A 200 11.85 7.23 -17.54
N SER A 201 11.50 5.99 -17.19
CA SER A 201 10.36 5.26 -17.76
C SER A 201 8.99 5.79 -17.32
N ILE A 202 8.93 6.59 -16.25
CA ILE A 202 7.67 7.16 -15.72
C ILE A 202 7.42 8.57 -16.25
N CYS A 203 8.32 9.52 -15.96
CA CYS A 203 8.13 10.91 -16.39
C CYS A 203 8.64 11.20 -17.81
N HIS A 204 9.32 10.23 -18.45
CA HIS A 204 9.89 10.36 -19.78
C HIS A 204 10.90 11.51 -19.96
N LYS A 205 11.37 12.13 -18.88
CA LYS A 205 12.42 13.17 -18.89
C LYS A 205 13.80 12.54 -18.72
N VAL A 206 14.81 13.14 -19.35
CA VAL A 206 16.22 12.82 -19.08
C VAL A 206 16.58 13.34 -17.69
N LYS A 207 17.23 12.48 -16.88
CA LYS A 207 17.55 12.77 -15.49
C LYS A 207 19.03 12.50 -15.21
N PRO A 208 19.68 13.30 -14.34
CA PRO A 208 21.07 13.10 -13.99
C PRO A 208 21.35 11.72 -13.40
N GLU A 209 20.39 11.17 -12.66
CA GLU A 209 20.45 9.86 -12.05
C GLU A 209 19.11 9.12 -12.19
N VAL A 210 19.17 7.83 -12.50
CA VAL A 210 18.04 6.88 -12.50
C VAL A 210 18.42 5.61 -11.76
N PHE A 211 17.43 4.94 -11.20
CA PHE A 211 17.56 3.76 -10.36
C PHE A 211 16.98 2.54 -11.06
N GLY A 212 17.54 1.36 -10.81
CA GLY A 212 17.09 0.12 -11.45
C GLY A 212 16.12 -0.75 -10.67
N PHE A 213 15.81 -0.46 -9.42
CA PHE A 213 14.92 -1.29 -8.58
C PHE A 213 13.70 -0.49 -8.06
N GLY A 214 13.32 0.59 -8.73
CA GLY A 214 12.25 1.50 -8.31
C GLY A 214 10.82 1.00 -8.52
N SER A 215 10.59 -0.32 -8.59
CA SER A 215 9.24 -0.88 -8.73
C SER A 215 8.45 -0.59 -7.46
N PRO A 216 7.19 -0.10 -7.55
CA PRO A 216 6.44 0.26 -6.35
C PRO A 216 6.13 -1.00 -5.54
N PHE A 217 5.64 -2.04 -6.20
CA PHE A 217 5.34 -3.32 -5.58
C PHE A 217 6.43 -4.35 -5.85
N LYS A 218 6.56 -5.34 -4.95
CA LYS A 218 7.56 -6.41 -5.02
C LYS A 218 7.19 -7.54 -6.01
N TYR A 219 6.62 -7.21 -7.16
CA TYR A 219 6.38 -8.17 -8.25
C TYR A 219 7.54 -8.20 -9.27
N SER A 220 8.30 -7.09 -9.40
CA SER A 220 9.46 -7.02 -10.29
C SER A 220 10.67 -7.61 -9.56
N THR A 221 11.08 -8.80 -10.00
CA THR A 221 12.23 -9.50 -9.43
C THR A 221 13.32 -9.71 -10.48
N VAL A 222 14.55 -9.47 -10.07
CA VAL A 222 15.76 -9.54 -10.90
C VAL A 222 16.65 -10.72 -10.49
N ASP A 223 16.06 -11.67 -9.78
CA ASP A 223 16.71 -12.85 -9.19
C ASP A 223 16.55 -14.12 -10.04
N LYS A 224 15.82 -14.05 -11.17
CA LYS A 224 15.60 -15.17 -12.09
C LYS A 224 16.21 -14.91 -13.47
N THR A 225 16.89 -15.92 -14.02
CA THR A 225 17.43 -15.87 -15.37
C THR A 225 16.31 -15.59 -16.39
N GLY A 226 16.54 -14.59 -17.26
CA GLY A 226 15.58 -14.16 -18.28
C GLY A 226 14.73 -12.92 -17.93
N THR A 227 14.72 -12.43 -16.69
CA THR A 227 13.95 -11.21 -16.31
C THR A 227 14.70 -9.90 -16.49
N VAL A 228 16.00 -9.96 -16.79
CA VAL A 228 16.91 -8.80 -16.86
C VAL A 228 17.72 -8.87 -18.16
N SER A 229 17.59 -7.86 -19.02
CA SER A 229 18.45 -7.74 -20.21
C SER A 229 19.92 -7.52 -19.81
N GLY A 230 20.86 -7.90 -20.68
CA GLY A 230 22.29 -7.84 -20.37
C GLY A 230 22.79 -9.04 -19.56
N PHE A 231 22.36 -10.26 -19.95
CA PHE A 231 22.83 -11.54 -19.37
C PHE A 231 22.65 -11.62 -17.86
N PHE A 232 21.47 -11.24 -17.34
CA PHE A 232 21.16 -11.34 -15.91
C PHE A 232 22.05 -10.47 -15.00
N ASN A 233 22.63 -9.38 -15.54
CA ASN A 233 23.41 -8.45 -14.74
C ASN A 233 22.52 -7.48 -13.93
N GLN A 234 22.30 -7.82 -12.65
CA GLN A 234 21.49 -7.01 -11.73
C GLN A 234 21.99 -5.56 -11.57
N LYS A 235 23.31 -5.30 -11.70
CA LYS A 235 23.87 -3.93 -11.66
C LYS A 235 23.39 -3.07 -12.83
N ALA A 236 23.03 -3.70 -13.95
CA ALA A 236 22.57 -3.04 -15.16
C ALA A 236 21.05 -2.90 -15.23
N ASN A 237 20.29 -3.26 -14.18
CA ASN A 237 18.82 -3.27 -14.26
C ASN A 237 18.21 -1.87 -14.45
N TRP A 238 18.98 -0.81 -14.18
CA TRP A 238 18.60 0.56 -14.50
C TRP A 238 18.35 0.77 -16.01
N ILE A 239 18.90 -0.08 -16.88
CA ILE A 239 18.62 -0.04 -18.33
C ILE A 239 17.20 -0.55 -18.62
N ASN A 240 16.79 -1.62 -17.93
CA ASN A 240 15.46 -2.22 -18.10
C ASN A 240 14.34 -1.37 -17.49
N TYR A 241 14.64 -0.79 -16.32
CA TYR A 241 13.63 -0.11 -15.52
C TYR A 241 14.17 1.19 -14.90
N PRO A 242 14.52 2.20 -15.73
CA PRO A 242 15.11 3.46 -15.26
C PRO A 242 14.08 4.36 -14.56
N ILE A 243 14.17 4.47 -13.24
CA ILE A 243 13.28 5.33 -12.43
C ILE A 243 14.08 6.46 -11.79
N CYS A 244 13.72 7.72 -12.01
CA CYS A 244 14.38 8.84 -11.34
C CYS A 244 13.92 9.02 -9.89
N GLU A 245 14.70 9.74 -9.09
CA GLU A 245 14.43 9.98 -7.67
C GLU A 245 13.03 10.52 -7.40
N SER A 246 12.59 11.57 -8.12
CA SER A 246 11.27 12.17 -7.89
C SER A 246 10.14 11.17 -8.14
N CYS A 247 10.20 10.40 -9.23
CA CYS A 247 9.19 9.39 -9.53
C CYS A 247 9.24 8.23 -8.53
N ALA A 248 10.43 7.83 -8.06
CA ALA A 248 10.55 6.80 -7.02
C ALA A 248 9.84 7.21 -5.72
N ILE A 249 9.95 8.48 -5.33
CA ILE A 249 9.26 9.01 -4.14
C ILE A 249 7.74 9.07 -4.37
N GLU A 250 7.31 9.63 -5.51
CA GLU A 250 5.88 9.70 -5.89
C GLU A 250 5.24 8.30 -5.99
N MET A 251 5.98 7.30 -6.50
CA MET A 251 5.50 5.93 -6.57
C MET A 251 5.33 5.29 -5.19
N GLU A 252 6.26 5.55 -4.27
CA GLU A 252 6.15 5.05 -2.89
C GLU A 252 4.92 5.62 -2.19
N LEU A 253 4.64 6.91 -2.41
CA LEU A 253 3.41 7.55 -1.93
C LEU A 253 2.16 6.88 -2.44
N GLY A 254 2.04 6.78 -3.77
CA GLY A 254 0.87 6.19 -4.39
C GLY A 254 0.66 4.76 -3.92
N LYS A 255 1.75 3.99 -3.78
CA LYS A 255 1.71 2.63 -3.22
C LYS A 255 1.16 2.62 -1.80
N ASN A 256 1.67 3.48 -0.91
CA ASN A 256 1.22 3.54 0.48
C ASN A 256 -0.25 3.92 0.57
N TYR A 257 -0.71 4.87 -0.25
CA TYR A 257 -2.11 5.24 -0.37
C TYR A 257 -2.97 4.04 -0.81
N ILE A 258 -2.56 3.37 -1.89
CA ILE A 258 -3.27 2.20 -2.44
C ILE A 258 -3.39 1.09 -1.39
N ILE A 259 -2.29 0.74 -0.71
CA ILE A 259 -2.30 -0.31 0.32
C ILE A 259 -3.26 0.05 1.45
N LYS A 260 -3.25 1.32 1.90
CA LYS A 260 -4.03 1.78 3.04
C LYS A 260 -5.53 1.92 2.73
N TYR A 261 -5.87 2.48 1.58
CA TYR A 261 -7.25 2.90 1.28
C TYR A 261 -7.90 2.10 0.14
N LEU A 262 -7.11 1.58 -0.79
CA LEU A 262 -7.62 0.96 -2.03
C LEU A 262 -7.37 -0.54 -2.12
N THR A 263 -7.01 -1.18 -1.01
CA THR A 263 -7.04 -2.65 -0.87
C THR A 263 -8.49 -3.10 -0.68
N LYS A 264 -8.98 -3.93 -1.59
CA LYS A 264 -10.36 -4.41 -1.62
C LYS A 264 -10.39 -5.94 -1.72
N TYR A 265 -11.59 -6.50 -1.52
CA TYR A 265 -11.87 -7.92 -1.66
C TYR A 265 -12.92 -8.12 -2.76
N PHE A 266 -12.72 -9.15 -3.57
CA PHE A 266 -13.63 -9.54 -4.64
C PHE A 266 -13.83 -11.05 -4.59
N PHE A 267 -14.96 -11.46 -4.03
CA PHE A 267 -15.35 -12.84 -3.74
C PHE A 267 -14.26 -13.63 -3.00
N GLY A 268 -13.68 -13.02 -1.98
CA GLY A 268 -12.60 -13.61 -1.17
C GLY A 268 -11.22 -13.62 -1.86
N LYS A 269 -11.04 -12.86 -2.94
CA LYS A 269 -9.72 -12.60 -3.55
C LYS A 269 -9.32 -11.14 -3.29
N SER A 270 -8.12 -10.92 -2.76
CA SER A 270 -7.59 -9.57 -2.52
C SER A 270 -7.12 -8.93 -3.82
N TYR A 271 -7.39 -7.64 -3.96
CA TYR A 271 -6.89 -6.86 -5.09
C TYR A 271 -6.67 -5.40 -4.70
N TYR A 272 -5.80 -4.72 -5.47
CA TYR A 272 -5.67 -3.27 -5.43
C TYR A 272 -6.58 -2.66 -6.49
N LEU A 273 -7.43 -1.71 -6.08
CA LEU A 273 -8.26 -0.91 -6.97
C LEU A 273 -7.52 0.41 -7.30
N ILE A 274 -6.95 0.53 -8.50
CA ILE A 274 -6.06 1.65 -8.83
C ILE A 274 -6.73 2.54 -9.89
N PRO A 275 -7.30 3.69 -9.51
CA PRO A 275 -7.85 4.63 -10.47
C PRO A 275 -6.78 5.30 -11.31
N LYS A 276 -7.16 5.59 -12.54
CA LYS A 276 -6.36 6.30 -13.52
C LYS A 276 -7.27 7.24 -14.28
N ALA A 277 -6.97 8.54 -14.25
CA ALA A 277 -7.68 9.50 -15.09
C ALA A 277 -7.53 9.13 -16.57
N VAL A 278 -8.57 9.37 -17.36
CA VAL A 278 -8.54 9.09 -18.81
C VAL A 278 -7.54 9.99 -19.51
N PHE A 279 -7.55 11.27 -19.16
CA PHE A 279 -6.61 12.25 -19.70
C PHE A 279 -5.33 12.30 -18.86
N PRO A 280 -4.15 12.38 -19.50
CA PRO A 280 -2.91 12.65 -18.80
C PRO A 280 -3.00 13.92 -17.95
N ASP A 281 -2.48 13.85 -16.72
CA ASP A 281 -2.38 14.98 -15.80
C ASP A 281 -3.73 15.61 -15.36
N ASP A 282 -4.86 14.95 -15.66
CA ASP A 282 -6.19 15.31 -15.14
C ASP A 282 -6.32 14.89 -13.67
N LYS A 283 -5.90 15.80 -12.81
CA LYS A 283 -5.88 15.62 -11.35
C LYS A 283 -7.27 15.64 -10.75
N ASP A 284 -8.18 16.43 -11.32
CA ASP A 284 -9.53 16.61 -10.78
C ASP A 284 -10.33 15.32 -10.96
N SER A 285 -10.26 14.68 -12.13
CA SER A 285 -10.90 13.38 -12.34
C SER A 285 -10.31 12.29 -11.44
N LEU A 286 -9.00 12.30 -11.22
CA LEU A 286 -8.37 11.36 -10.29
C LEU A 286 -8.80 11.62 -8.85
N ASP A 287 -8.85 12.88 -8.43
CA ASP A 287 -9.29 13.28 -7.09
C ASP A 287 -10.74 12.88 -6.82
N ASN A 288 -11.63 13.18 -7.77
CA ASN A 288 -13.03 12.78 -7.72
C ASN A 288 -13.17 11.25 -7.58
N ALA A 289 -12.37 10.48 -8.31
CA ALA A 289 -12.35 9.01 -8.19
C ALA A 289 -11.91 8.55 -6.79
N LEU A 290 -10.84 9.14 -6.23
CA LEU A 290 -10.36 8.79 -4.89
C LEU A 290 -11.36 9.18 -3.79
N SER A 291 -11.99 10.35 -3.92
CA SER A 291 -13.00 10.84 -2.98
C SER A 291 -14.24 9.95 -2.97
N LEU A 292 -14.71 9.55 -4.16
CA LEU A 292 -15.78 8.55 -4.30
C LEU A 292 -15.47 7.25 -3.55
N PHE A 293 -14.25 6.72 -3.66
CA PHE A 293 -13.90 5.47 -2.97
C PHE A 293 -13.88 5.61 -1.46
N ASN A 294 -13.44 6.76 -0.93
CA ASN A 294 -13.49 7.03 0.50
C ASN A 294 -14.94 7.11 1.01
N GLU A 295 -15.84 7.73 0.24
CA GLU A 295 -17.27 7.80 0.56
C GLU A 295 -17.92 6.41 0.54
N ILE A 296 -17.64 5.60 -0.48
CA ILE A 296 -18.16 4.23 -0.57
C ILE A 296 -17.68 3.40 0.63
N ASP A 297 -16.41 3.50 1.02
CA ASP A 297 -15.87 2.80 2.18
C ASP A 297 -16.55 3.22 3.49
N TYR A 298 -16.82 4.52 3.65
CA TYR A 298 -17.55 5.03 4.81
C TYR A 298 -18.97 4.46 4.86
N GLN A 299 -19.68 4.44 3.73
CA GLN A 299 -21.02 3.85 3.64
C GLN A 299 -21.03 2.35 3.97
N ILE A 300 -20.06 1.60 3.44
CA ILE A 300 -19.94 0.16 3.70
C ILE A 300 -19.75 -0.10 5.20
N LYS A 301 -18.88 0.66 5.87
CA LYS A 301 -18.59 0.51 7.30
C LYS A 301 -19.80 0.80 8.20
N ASN A 302 -20.69 1.71 7.78
CA ASN A 302 -21.82 2.18 8.59
C ASN A 302 -23.17 1.54 8.23
N SER A 303 -23.18 0.54 7.35
CA SER A 303 -24.42 -0.13 6.92
C SER A 303 -24.65 -1.46 7.63
N GLU A 304 -25.86 -1.67 8.17
CA GLU A 304 -26.28 -2.93 8.82
C GLU A 304 -26.73 -4.00 7.81
N ILE A 305 -27.16 -3.59 6.61
CA ILE A 305 -27.72 -4.47 5.58
C ILE A 305 -26.84 -4.38 4.33
N ILE A 306 -25.87 -5.28 4.28
CA ILE A 306 -24.89 -5.35 3.20
C ILE A 306 -25.25 -6.52 2.30
N GLY A 307 -26.04 -6.30 1.26
CA GLY A 307 -26.20 -7.29 0.20
C GLY A 307 -24.83 -7.55 -0.43
N ALA A 308 -24.17 -8.63 0.00
CA ALA A 308 -22.81 -9.06 -0.35
C ALA A 308 -21.87 -7.89 -0.70
N THR A 309 -21.14 -7.36 0.29
CA THR A 309 -20.30 -6.14 0.27
C THR A 309 -19.52 -5.90 -1.03
N GLU A 310 -19.09 -6.98 -1.66
CA GLU A 310 -18.29 -7.00 -2.87
C GLU A 310 -19.10 -6.60 -4.11
N ASP A 311 -20.35 -7.07 -4.29
CA ASP A 311 -21.23 -6.63 -5.38
C ASP A 311 -21.64 -5.16 -5.21
N TYR A 312 -21.81 -4.71 -3.96
CA TYR A 312 -22.19 -3.32 -3.67
C TYR A 312 -21.15 -2.32 -4.16
N LEU A 313 -19.86 -2.56 -3.85
CA LEU A 313 -18.77 -1.72 -4.37
C LEU A 313 -18.78 -1.66 -5.90
N MET A 314 -18.96 -2.79 -6.58
CA MET A 314 -18.99 -2.85 -8.03
C MET A 314 -20.18 -2.08 -8.61
N LYS A 315 -21.35 -2.16 -7.98
CA LYS A 315 -22.53 -1.37 -8.34
C LYS A 315 -22.29 0.12 -8.15
N LYS A 316 -21.74 0.54 -7.01
CA LYS A 316 -21.39 1.96 -6.77
C LYS A 316 -20.41 2.52 -7.79
N ILE A 317 -19.45 1.72 -8.25
CA ILE A 317 -18.59 2.10 -9.37
C ILE A 317 -19.41 2.28 -10.66
N GLY A 318 -20.35 1.38 -10.95
CA GLY A 318 -21.19 1.45 -12.14
C GLY A 318 -22.23 2.59 -12.15
N GLU A 319 -22.58 3.12 -10.98
CA GLU A 319 -23.48 4.27 -10.81
C GLU A 319 -22.81 5.60 -11.18
N VAL A 320 -21.48 5.66 -11.26
CA VAL A 320 -20.76 6.87 -11.68
C VAL A 320 -21.15 7.19 -13.11
N ASP A 321 -21.74 8.37 -13.30
CA ASP A 321 -22.02 8.94 -14.60
C ASP A 321 -20.77 9.66 -15.13
N ALA A 322 -20.41 9.33 -16.37
CA ALA A 322 -19.18 9.66 -17.09
C ALA A 322 -17.96 8.75 -16.78
N ASN A 323 -17.30 8.32 -17.86
CA ASN A 323 -16.05 7.56 -17.83
C ASN A 323 -14.85 8.51 -17.65
N LEU A 324 -14.86 9.32 -16.59
CA LEU A 324 -13.80 10.30 -16.30
C LEU A 324 -12.48 9.64 -15.85
N PHE A 325 -12.59 8.43 -15.30
CA PHE A 325 -11.46 7.60 -14.94
C PHE A 325 -11.68 6.16 -15.42
N THR A 326 -10.60 5.40 -15.39
CA THR A 326 -10.59 3.94 -15.54
C THR A 326 -9.97 3.31 -14.31
N LEU A 327 -10.20 2.01 -14.14
CA LEU A 327 -9.73 1.24 -12.99
C LEU A 327 -8.81 0.13 -13.45
N ASN A 328 -7.63 0.07 -12.85
CA ASN A 328 -6.77 -1.10 -12.91
C ASN A 328 -7.03 -1.95 -11.66
N LEU A 329 -7.38 -3.22 -11.83
CA LEU A 329 -7.60 -4.16 -10.72
C LEU A 329 -6.45 -5.16 -10.72
N LEU A 330 -5.54 -5.00 -9.77
CA LEU A 330 -4.41 -5.91 -9.58
C LEU A 330 -4.75 -6.94 -8.51
N PHE A 331 -5.08 -8.17 -8.91
CA PHE A 331 -5.32 -9.29 -8.00
C PHE A 331 -4.01 -9.98 -7.64
N TYR A 332 -3.81 -10.25 -6.35
CA TYR A 332 -2.54 -10.76 -5.87
C TYR A 332 -2.64 -11.73 -4.69
N GLU A 333 -1.58 -12.51 -4.53
CA GLU A 333 -1.25 -13.23 -3.31
C GLU A 333 0.02 -12.60 -2.71
N GLU A 334 -0.03 -12.25 -1.43
CA GLU A 334 1.11 -11.69 -0.71
C GLU A 334 1.71 -12.73 0.23
N ASN A 335 3.02 -12.96 0.12
CA ASN A 335 3.72 -13.82 1.06
C ASN A 335 3.83 -13.12 2.43
N ALA A 336 3.30 -13.75 3.47
CA ALA A 336 3.23 -13.18 4.83
C ALA A 336 4.60 -12.70 5.37
N THR A 337 5.68 -13.43 5.04
CA THR A 337 7.03 -13.18 5.57
C THR A 337 7.81 -12.18 4.72
N THR A 338 7.87 -12.39 3.40
CA THR A 338 8.73 -11.60 2.50
C THR A 338 8.03 -10.36 1.93
N LYS A 339 6.69 -10.28 2.07
CA LYS A 339 5.84 -9.27 1.43
C LYS A 339 5.95 -9.31 -0.10
N ALA A 340 6.40 -10.43 -0.66
CA ALA A 340 6.46 -10.65 -2.10
C ALA A 340 5.04 -10.78 -2.67
N ILE A 341 4.79 -10.14 -3.81
CA ILE A 341 3.48 -10.10 -4.45
C ILE A 341 3.52 -10.99 -5.68
N LYS A 342 2.69 -12.05 -5.68
CA LYS A 342 2.42 -12.87 -6.86
C LYS A 342 1.15 -12.35 -7.52
N ILE A 343 1.30 -11.79 -8.72
CA ILE A 343 0.16 -11.33 -9.52
C ILE A 343 -0.64 -12.56 -9.97
N LYS A 344 -1.95 -12.55 -9.71
CA LYS A 344 -2.88 -13.63 -10.10
C LYS A 344 -3.70 -13.26 -11.33
N MET A 345 -4.08 -11.98 -11.43
CA MET A 345 -4.82 -11.42 -12.56
C MET A 345 -4.64 -9.91 -12.55
N MET A 346 -4.56 -9.32 -13.75
CA MET A 346 -4.54 -7.88 -13.94
C MET A 346 -5.66 -7.53 -14.93
N LEU A 347 -6.58 -6.67 -14.51
CA LEU A 347 -7.53 -6.02 -15.41
C LEU A 347 -7.08 -4.56 -15.54
N GLU A 348 -6.80 -4.13 -16.76
CA GLU A 348 -6.31 -2.78 -17.02
C GLU A 348 -7.38 -1.92 -17.69
N GLU A 349 -7.43 -0.65 -17.27
CA GLU A 349 -8.22 0.41 -17.89
C GLU A 349 -9.72 0.10 -18.02
N ILE A 350 -10.31 -0.52 -16.99
CA ILE A 350 -11.74 -0.84 -16.98
C ILE A 350 -12.56 0.41 -16.65
N PRO A 351 -13.44 0.90 -17.54
CA PRO A 351 -14.25 2.09 -17.28
C PRO A 351 -15.46 1.80 -16.38
N PRO A 352 -15.99 2.78 -15.62
CA PRO A 352 -17.23 2.68 -14.86
C PRO A 352 -18.41 2.08 -15.64
N SER A 353 -18.56 2.44 -16.92
CA SER A 353 -19.62 1.88 -17.78
C SER A 353 -19.53 0.34 -17.92
N ARG A 354 -18.34 -0.26 -17.81
CA ARG A 354 -18.21 -1.72 -17.81
C ARG A 354 -18.78 -2.32 -16.53
N PHE A 355 -18.52 -1.71 -15.38
CA PHE A 355 -19.13 -2.13 -14.10
C PHE A 355 -20.65 -1.98 -14.14
N ARG A 356 -21.14 -0.87 -14.70
CA ARG A 356 -22.58 -0.64 -14.91
C ARG A 356 -23.23 -1.79 -15.69
N LYS A 357 -22.65 -2.17 -16.83
CA LYS A 357 -23.17 -3.28 -17.64
C LYS A 357 -23.17 -4.59 -16.85
N LEU A 358 -22.05 -4.92 -16.18
CA LEU A 358 -21.84 -6.21 -15.51
C LEU A 358 -22.62 -6.39 -14.20
N PHE A 359 -22.81 -5.32 -13.42
CA PHE A 359 -23.32 -5.41 -12.05
C PHE A 359 -24.68 -4.72 -11.86
N ILE A 360 -25.14 -3.90 -12.82
CA ILE A 360 -26.42 -3.19 -12.75
C ILE A 360 -27.33 -3.61 -13.90
N GLU A 361 -26.95 -3.33 -15.15
CA GLU A 361 -27.85 -3.47 -16.30
C GLU A 361 -28.23 -4.93 -16.59
N VAL A 362 -27.23 -5.80 -16.78
CA VAL A 362 -27.51 -7.21 -17.06
C VAL A 362 -28.19 -7.91 -15.89
N PRO A 363 -27.73 -7.76 -14.63
CA PRO A 363 -28.45 -8.31 -13.48
C PRO A 363 -29.90 -7.83 -13.41
N LYS A 364 -30.19 -6.55 -13.70
CA LYS A 364 -31.55 -5.99 -13.70
C LYS A 364 -32.44 -6.62 -14.78
N ILE A 365 -31.88 -7.05 -15.91
CA ILE A 365 -32.63 -7.74 -16.98
C ILE A 365 -32.95 -9.17 -16.54
N ILE A 366 -31.94 -9.96 -16.17
CA ILE A 366 -32.10 -11.39 -15.89
C ILE A 366 -32.90 -11.64 -14.61
N ASN A 367 -32.78 -10.78 -13.59
CA ASN A 367 -33.49 -10.94 -12.31
C ASN A 367 -35.00 -10.72 -12.43
N LYS A 368 -35.50 -10.17 -13.54
CA LYS A 368 -36.95 -10.01 -13.79
C LYS A 368 -37.62 -11.29 -14.26
N ASN A 369 -36.86 -12.32 -14.62
CA ASN A 369 -37.41 -13.55 -15.17
C ASN A 369 -38.31 -14.25 -14.11
N PRO A 370 -39.58 -14.56 -14.41
CA PRO A 370 -40.50 -15.22 -13.49
C PRO A 370 -39.99 -16.55 -12.93
N LEU A 371 -39.09 -17.25 -13.64
CA LEU A 371 -38.48 -18.51 -13.20
C LEU A 371 -37.69 -18.38 -11.89
N PHE A 372 -37.29 -17.18 -11.51
CA PHE A 372 -36.49 -16.93 -10.31
C PHE A 372 -37.31 -16.42 -9.13
N LYS A 373 -38.63 -16.30 -9.26
CA LYS A 373 -39.50 -15.83 -8.16
C LYS A 373 -39.74 -16.91 -7.12
N ASP A 374 -39.71 -16.53 -5.84
CA ASP A 374 -40.07 -17.39 -4.69
C ASP A 374 -39.38 -18.77 -4.65
N ILE A 375 -38.20 -18.89 -5.28
CA ILE A 375 -37.47 -20.16 -5.38
C ILE A 375 -36.37 -20.30 -4.32
N ASP A 376 -35.84 -19.19 -3.80
CA ASP A 376 -34.86 -19.21 -2.72
C ASP A 376 -35.54 -19.02 -1.34
N TYR A 377 -34.81 -19.26 -0.25
CA TYR A 377 -35.35 -19.16 1.10
C TYR A 377 -34.46 -18.32 2.02
N HIS A 378 -35.03 -17.26 2.58
CA HIS A 378 -34.33 -16.40 3.52
C HIS A 378 -34.40 -16.96 4.94
N TYR A 379 -33.43 -17.81 5.32
CA TYR A 379 -33.43 -18.53 6.60
C TYR A 379 -33.64 -17.67 7.85
N LYS A 380 -33.12 -16.43 7.89
CA LYS A 380 -33.31 -15.52 9.04
C LYS A 380 -34.73 -14.96 9.15
N LYS A 381 -35.39 -14.73 8.01
CA LYS A 381 -36.76 -14.16 7.95
C LYS A 381 -37.83 -15.24 7.81
N LYS A 382 -37.41 -16.48 7.54
CA LYS A 382 -38.24 -17.67 7.36
C LYS A 382 -39.26 -17.55 6.23
N GLU A 383 -38.93 -16.79 5.18
CA GLU A 383 -39.80 -16.55 4.03
C GLU A 383 -39.12 -16.94 2.72
N LYS A 384 -39.94 -17.21 1.71
CA LYS A 384 -39.46 -17.37 0.33
C LYS A 384 -38.99 -16.02 -0.19
N GLN A 385 -37.99 -16.06 -1.07
CA GLN A 385 -37.49 -14.87 -1.74
C GLN A 385 -37.12 -15.19 -3.20
N ASP A 386 -37.03 -14.13 -3.99
CA ASP A 386 -36.55 -14.21 -5.36
C ASP A 386 -35.06 -14.58 -5.39
N LEU A 387 -34.68 -15.43 -6.33
CA LEU A 387 -33.28 -15.71 -6.65
C LEU A 387 -32.74 -14.58 -7.52
N HIS A 388 -31.81 -13.81 -6.96
CA HIS A 388 -31.13 -12.73 -7.69
C HIS A 388 -29.71 -13.10 -8.07
N PHE A 389 -29.29 -12.61 -9.23
CA PHE A 389 -27.91 -12.73 -9.67
C PHE A 389 -26.99 -11.98 -8.71
N SER A 390 -25.96 -12.69 -8.28
CA SER A 390 -24.78 -12.14 -7.63
C SER A 390 -23.56 -12.71 -8.32
N PHE A 391 -22.49 -11.92 -8.43
CA PHE A 391 -21.25 -12.40 -9.02
C PHE A 391 -20.62 -13.53 -8.17
N ARG A 392 -21.08 -13.74 -6.92
CA ARG A 392 -20.76 -14.93 -6.11
C ARG A 392 -21.13 -16.24 -6.80
N LEU A 393 -22.14 -16.26 -7.67
CA LEU A 393 -22.50 -17.45 -8.46
C LEU A 393 -21.34 -17.88 -9.37
N ILE A 394 -20.59 -16.92 -9.92
CA ILE A 394 -19.39 -17.22 -10.72
C ILE A 394 -18.38 -17.97 -9.86
N LYS A 395 -18.14 -17.53 -8.63
CA LYS A 395 -17.26 -18.25 -7.70
C LYS A 395 -17.78 -19.66 -7.38
N GLN A 396 -19.08 -19.82 -7.15
CA GLN A 396 -19.68 -21.13 -6.85
C GLN A 396 -19.42 -22.15 -7.96
N PHE A 397 -19.58 -21.75 -9.23
CA PHE A 397 -19.46 -22.67 -10.37
C PHE A 397 -18.05 -22.78 -10.95
N PHE A 398 -17.23 -21.74 -10.81
CA PHE A 398 -15.90 -21.63 -11.42
C PHE A 398 -14.80 -21.38 -10.39
N GLU A 399 -14.89 -21.96 -9.18
CA GLU A 399 -13.91 -21.70 -8.10
C GLU A 399 -12.46 -21.92 -8.52
N ASP A 400 -12.19 -23.03 -9.24
CA ASP A 400 -10.85 -23.42 -9.70
C ASP A 400 -10.33 -22.51 -10.83
N GLU A 401 -11.25 -21.97 -11.64
CA GLU A 401 -10.98 -21.15 -12.84
C GLU A 401 -11.38 -19.67 -12.60
N PHE A 402 -11.53 -19.24 -11.35
CA PHE A 402 -12.22 -17.99 -11.00
C PHE A 402 -11.56 -16.75 -11.60
N TYR A 403 -10.23 -16.70 -11.61
CA TYR A 403 -9.50 -15.60 -12.24
C TYR A 403 -9.69 -15.58 -13.76
N GLU A 404 -9.62 -16.74 -14.42
CA GLU A 404 -9.78 -16.84 -15.87
C GLU A 404 -11.17 -16.42 -16.32
N ILE A 405 -12.21 -16.94 -15.66
CA ILE A 405 -13.60 -16.60 -16.01
C ILE A 405 -13.90 -15.13 -15.70
N THR A 406 -13.39 -14.59 -14.58
CA THR A 406 -13.55 -13.16 -14.25
C THR A 406 -12.89 -12.30 -15.31
N TYR A 407 -11.69 -12.66 -15.75
CA TYR A 407 -11.00 -11.97 -16.84
C TYR A 407 -11.81 -12.02 -18.14
N LYS A 408 -12.31 -13.20 -18.54
CA LYS A 408 -13.16 -13.34 -19.74
C LYS A 408 -14.41 -12.45 -19.65
N ILE A 409 -15.09 -12.44 -18.49
CA ILE A 409 -16.27 -11.61 -18.26
C ILE A 409 -15.94 -10.12 -18.38
N PHE A 410 -14.92 -9.63 -17.66
CA PHE A 410 -14.58 -8.21 -17.72
C PHE A 410 -14.14 -7.75 -19.10
N MET A 411 -13.35 -8.58 -19.79
CA MET A 411 -12.80 -8.27 -21.12
C MET A 411 -13.74 -8.59 -22.29
N GLY A 412 -14.91 -9.15 -22.02
CA GLY A 412 -15.88 -9.50 -23.07
C GLY A 412 -15.43 -10.68 -23.96
N ARG A 413 -14.58 -11.57 -23.44
CA ARG A 413 -14.09 -12.72 -24.19
C ARG A 413 -15.11 -13.86 -24.17
N LYS A 414 -15.22 -14.53 -25.32
CA LYS A 414 -16.09 -15.68 -25.48
C LYS A 414 -15.65 -16.86 -24.61
N ILE A 415 -16.64 -17.60 -24.10
CA ILE A 415 -16.51 -18.81 -23.29
C ILE A 415 -17.20 -19.94 -24.07
N SER A 416 -16.55 -21.09 -24.21
CA SER A 416 -17.18 -22.21 -24.91
C SER A 416 -18.35 -22.77 -24.11
N GLN A 417 -19.42 -23.14 -24.79
CA GLN A 417 -20.57 -23.78 -24.15
C GLN A 417 -20.18 -25.06 -23.40
N LYS A 418 -19.22 -25.82 -23.95
CA LYS A 418 -18.65 -27.01 -23.31
C LYS A 418 -17.98 -26.69 -21.96
N GLU A 419 -17.24 -25.58 -21.86
CA GLU A 419 -16.60 -25.13 -20.62
C GLU A 419 -17.63 -24.76 -19.55
N LEU A 420 -18.73 -24.08 -19.93
CA LEU A 420 -19.83 -23.76 -19.02
C LEU A 420 -20.49 -25.02 -18.47
N TYR A 421 -20.89 -25.94 -19.35
CA TYR A 421 -21.58 -27.17 -18.96
C TYR A 421 -20.71 -28.10 -18.12
N LYS A 422 -19.41 -28.19 -18.43
CA LYS A 422 -18.44 -28.91 -17.59
C LYS A 422 -18.48 -28.38 -16.15
N ASN A 423 -18.41 -27.07 -15.96
CA ASN A 423 -18.38 -26.46 -14.63
C ASN A 423 -19.73 -26.56 -13.89
N TYR A 424 -20.85 -26.38 -14.60
CA TYR A 424 -22.20 -26.57 -14.03
C TYR A 424 -22.40 -28.00 -13.53
N MET A 425 -22.10 -28.98 -14.40
CA MET A 425 -22.27 -30.40 -14.06
C MET A 425 -21.32 -30.86 -12.96
N ARG A 426 -20.11 -30.28 -12.85
CA ARG A 426 -19.19 -30.54 -11.75
C ARG A 426 -19.85 -30.24 -10.40
N VAL A 427 -20.41 -29.03 -10.24
CA VAL A 427 -21.07 -28.63 -8.98
C VAL A 427 -22.32 -29.45 -8.70
N ILE A 428 -23.17 -29.68 -9.72
CA ILE A 428 -24.39 -30.48 -9.58
C ILE A 428 -24.07 -31.90 -9.12
N ARG A 429 -23.08 -32.56 -9.75
CA ARG A 429 -22.68 -33.93 -9.39
C ARG A 429 -22.10 -34.00 -7.97
N VAL A 430 -21.25 -33.05 -7.59
CA VAL A 430 -20.70 -32.98 -6.22
C VAL A 430 -21.83 -32.83 -5.20
N ASN A 431 -22.80 -31.95 -5.45
CA ASN A 431 -23.94 -31.76 -4.57
C ASN A 431 -24.83 -33.02 -4.48
N TYR A 432 -25.04 -33.70 -5.61
CA TYR A 432 -25.79 -34.96 -5.66
C TYR A 432 -25.10 -36.07 -4.85
N ILE A 433 -23.79 -36.27 -5.02
CA ILE A 433 -23.02 -37.28 -4.28
C ILE A 433 -23.08 -37.02 -2.77
N LYS A 434 -22.88 -35.77 -2.35
CA LYS A 434 -23.03 -35.37 -0.94
C LYS A 434 -24.40 -35.69 -0.37
N ARG A 435 -25.47 -35.47 -1.15
CA ARG A 435 -26.83 -35.85 -0.78
C ARG A 435 -26.97 -37.36 -0.60
N THR A 436 -26.45 -38.15 -1.54
CA THR A 436 -26.53 -39.61 -1.47
C THR A 436 -25.77 -40.18 -0.27
N ASN A 437 -24.63 -39.58 0.09
CA ASN A 437 -23.80 -40.02 1.20
C ASN A 437 -24.16 -39.38 2.56
N ASN A 438 -25.14 -38.47 2.61
CA ASN A 438 -25.46 -37.66 3.79
C ASN A 438 -24.25 -36.86 4.34
N GLU A 439 -23.45 -36.28 3.44
CA GLU A 439 -22.21 -35.57 3.79
C GLU A 439 -22.35 -34.05 3.69
N GLY A 440 -22.13 -33.37 4.82
CA GLY A 440 -21.99 -31.91 4.87
C GLY A 440 -23.24 -31.14 4.41
N PHE A 441 -23.04 -29.91 3.95
CA PHE A 441 -24.12 -29.08 3.40
C PHE A 441 -24.49 -29.51 1.97
N VAL A 442 -25.79 -29.69 1.74
CA VAL A 442 -26.38 -30.03 0.44
C VAL A 442 -27.38 -28.94 0.05
N GLU A 443 -27.15 -28.30 -1.09
CA GLU A 443 -28.07 -27.32 -1.64
C GLU A 443 -29.26 -28.02 -2.32
N ARG A 444 -30.45 -27.41 -2.26
CA ARG A 444 -31.66 -27.96 -2.90
C ARG A 444 -31.45 -28.05 -4.42
N GLY A 445 -31.78 -29.20 -5.01
CA GLY A 445 -31.44 -29.50 -6.41
C GLY A 445 -32.09 -28.56 -7.42
N ASP A 446 -33.36 -28.24 -7.22
CA ASP A 446 -34.11 -27.24 -7.99
C ASP A 446 -33.48 -25.84 -7.90
N LEU A 447 -33.06 -25.42 -6.70
CA LEU A 447 -32.37 -24.13 -6.50
C LEU A 447 -31.02 -24.12 -7.24
N LEU A 448 -30.26 -25.21 -7.16
CA LEU A 448 -28.97 -25.32 -7.84
C LEU A 448 -29.12 -25.26 -9.36
N ILE A 449 -30.15 -25.93 -9.91
CA ILE A 449 -30.49 -25.86 -11.35
C ILE A 449 -30.96 -24.44 -11.73
N ALA A 450 -31.78 -23.80 -10.90
CA ALA A 450 -32.19 -22.41 -11.15
C ALA A 450 -30.98 -21.46 -11.19
N LYS A 451 -29.99 -21.65 -10.31
CA LYS A 451 -28.74 -20.91 -10.35
C LYS A 451 -27.93 -21.14 -11.63
N THR A 452 -27.91 -22.36 -12.19
CA THR A 452 -27.23 -22.59 -13.48
C THR A 452 -27.94 -21.87 -14.62
N TYR A 453 -29.28 -21.89 -14.65
CA TYR A 453 -30.05 -21.15 -15.66
C TYR A 453 -29.87 -19.64 -15.53
N LEU A 454 -29.87 -19.11 -14.31
CA LEU A 454 -29.60 -17.69 -14.04
C LEU A 454 -28.20 -17.28 -14.52
N LEU A 455 -27.20 -18.12 -14.26
CA LEU A 455 -25.82 -17.89 -14.66
C LEU A 455 -25.64 -18.00 -16.18
N GLN A 456 -26.29 -18.97 -16.82
CA GLN A 456 -26.36 -19.11 -18.26
C GLN A 456 -26.97 -17.86 -18.91
N SER A 457 -28.12 -17.41 -18.40
CA SER A 457 -28.81 -16.19 -18.87
C SER A 457 -27.93 -14.95 -18.76
N TYR A 458 -27.14 -14.84 -17.67
CA TYR A 458 -26.16 -13.76 -17.50
C TYR A 458 -25.09 -13.76 -18.60
N PHE A 459 -24.53 -14.93 -18.92
CA PHE A 459 -23.54 -15.06 -19.99
C PHE A 459 -24.12 -14.80 -21.39
N GLU A 460 -25.36 -15.22 -21.64
CA GLU A 460 -26.09 -14.98 -22.90
C GLU A 460 -26.37 -13.50 -23.11
N GLU A 461 -26.90 -12.81 -22.09
CA GLU A 461 -27.21 -11.37 -22.14
C GLU A 461 -25.94 -10.51 -22.30
N LEU A 462 -24.80 -10.99 -21.80
CA LEU A 462 -23.49 -10.37 -22.08
C LEU A 462 -22.89 -10.77 -23.43
N ASN A 463 -23.55 -11.64 -24.19
CA ASN A 463 -23.07 -12.23 -25.43
C ASN A 463 -21.67 -12.86 -25.26
N LEU A 464 -21.46 -13.61 -24.17
CA LEU A 464 -20.18 -14.26 -23.87
C LEU A 464 -20.12 -15.71 -24.30
N ILE A 465 -21.23 -16.32 -24.72
CA ILE A 465 -21.22 -17.73 -25.11
C ILE A 465 -20.75 -17.88 -26.56
N LYS A 466 -19.86 -18.85 -26.78
CA LYS A 466 -19.54 -19.40 -28.08
C LYS A 466 -20.20 -20.76 -28.18
N HIS A 467 -21.18 -20.86 -29.07
CA HIS A 467 -21.77 -22.13 -29.47
C HIS A 467 -20.79 -22.83 -30.40
N ASP A 468 -20.46 -24.08 -30.07
CA ASP A 468 -19.70 -24.94 -30.97
C ASP A 468 -20.71 -25.43 -32.03
N ASN A 469 -20.49 -25.05 -33.29
CA ASN A 469 -21.27 -25.55 -34.43
C ASN A 469 -20.94 -27.01 -34.72
#